data_AF-J5EIU2-F1
#
_entry.id   AF-J5EIU2-F1
#
_cell.length_a   1.000
_cell.length_b   1.000
_cell.length_c   1.000
_cell.angle_alpha   90.00
_cell.angle_beta   90.00
_cell.angle_gamma   90.00
#
_symmetry.space_group_name_H-M   'P 1'
#
loop_
_entity.id
_entity.type
_entity.pdbx_description
1 polymer ?
#
loop_
_entity_poly.entity_id
_entity_poly.type
_entity_poly.pdbx_seq_one_letter_code
_entity_poly.pdbx_strand_id
1 'polypeptide(L)'
;MLFRNFGSKKAIFDEAVLMPFIEFVQQFVTDWASSAESGAGPQHIAHRYVSGLFQLCRDHLELITLIGARREGSPQGPNARLLIADQLDALVGQVSRYNAQAGNQPAMDPRLSVRFAIAMTVGAAQLGEEFFGIGDRLASEIAAFVVRGAGSQPPKD
;
A
#
# COMPACT_ATOMS: atom_id res chain seq x y z
N MET A 1 -28.66 -25.92 11.15
CA MET A 1 -28.00 -26.06 9.84
C MET A 1 -27.60 -24.67 9.36
N LEU A 2 -26.33 -24.29 9.54
CA LEU A 2 -25.87 -22.89 9.44
C LEU A 2 -24.65 -22.78 8.50
N PHE A 3 -24.74 -23.38 7.31
CA PHE A 3 -23.66 -23.37 6.29
C PHE A 3 -24.22 -23.27 4.87
N ARG A 4 -25.30 -22.49 4.67
CA ARG A 4 -25.93 -22.32 3.36
C ARG A 4 -26.19 -20.85 3.10
N ASN A 5 -25.11 -20.09 2.88
CA ASN A 5 -25.07 -18.84 2.09
C ASN A 5 -23.65 -18.25 1.95
N PHE A 6 -22.60 -19.06 2.00
CA PHE A 6 -21.30 -18.60 1.50
C PHE A 6 -21.41 -18.55 -0.03
N GLY A 7 -21.79 -17.40 -0.58
CA GLY A 7 -21.26 -16.98 -1.88
C GLY A 7 -19.76 -17.32 -1.85
N SER A 8 -19.30 -18.05 -2.88
CA SER A 8 -18.03 -18.79 -2.83
C SER A 8 -16.92 -18.04 -2.10
N LYS A 9 -16.01 -18.71 -1.37
CA LYS A 9 -14.88 -18.07 -0.65
C LYS A 9 -14.12 -17.02 -1.50
N LYS A 10 -14.15 -17.17 -2.82
CA LYS A 10 -13.69 -16.19 -3.81
C LYS A 10 -14.50 -14.88 -3.80
N ALA A 11 -15.82 -14.94 -3.82
CA ALA A 11 -16.69 -13.76 -3.76
C ALA A 11 -16.48 -12.94 -2.48
N ILE A 12 -16.30 -13.62 -1.33
CA ILE A 12 -15.99 -12.93 -0.07
C ILE A 12 -14.61 -12.27 -0.12
N PHE A 13 -13.60 -12.92 -0.71
CA PHE A 13 -12.28 -12.30 -0.91
C PHE A 13 -12.35 -11.10 -1.85
N ASP A 14 -13.05 -11.25 -2.98
CA ASP A 14 -13.17 -10.20 -4.00
C ASP A 14 -13.82 -8.96 -3.36
N GLU A 15 -14.93 -9.14 -2.61
CA GLU A 15 -15.67 -8.04 -1.99
C GLU A 15 -14.97 -7.45 -0.75
N ALA A 16 -14.45 -8.29 0.15
CA ALA A 16 -14.00 -7.82 1.47
C ALA A 16 -12.51 -7.46 1.52
N VAL A 17 -11.74 -7.70 0.46
CA VAL A 17 -10.31 -7.36 0.41
C VAL A 17 -9.90 -6.75 -0.92
N LEU A 18 -10.19 -7.42 -2.03
CA LEU A 18 -9.71 -6.96 -3.34
C LEU A 18 -10.32 -5.62 -3.73
N MET A 19 -11.64 -5.46 -3.60
CA MET A 19 -12.32 -4.21 -3.91
C MET A 19 -11.87 -3.05 -3.00
N PRO A 20 -11.85 -3.17 -1.66
CA PRO A 20 -11.32 -2.13 -0.77
C PRO A 20 -9.88 -1.73 -1.10
N PHE A 21 -9.02 -2.69 -1.45
CA PHE A 21 -7.65 -2.40 -1.88
C PHE A 21 -7.60 -1.63 -3.21
N ILE A 22 -8.38 -2.04 -4.20
CA ILE A 22 -8.46 -1.34 -5.49
C ILE A 22 -8.96 0.09 -5.30
N GLU A 23 -10.05 0.27 -4.55
CA GLU A 23 -10.63 1.58 -4.24
C GLU A 23 -9.63 2.48 -3.50
N PHE A 24 -8.92 1.93 -2.51
CA PHE A 24 -7.87 2.64 -1.80
C PHE A 24 -6.77 3.13 -2.76
N VAL A 25 -6.25 2.26 -3.63
CA VAL A 25 -5.18 2.64 -4.58
C VAL A 25 -5.68 3.68 -5.57
N GLN A 26 -6.87 3.52 -6.13
CA GLN A 26 -7.46 4.47 -7.08
C GLN A 26 -7.68 5.85 -6.44
N GLN A 27 -8.22 5.89 -5.22
CA GLN A 27 -8.40 7.12 -4.47
C GLN A 27 -7.06 7.77 -4.18
N PHE A 28 -6.06 7.00 -3.75
CA PHE A 28 -4.73 7.53 -3.46
C PHE A 28 -4.03 8.08 -4.71
N VAL A 29 -4.13 7.41 -5.86
CA VAL A 29 -3.59 7.90 -7.14
C VAL A 29 -4.24 9.22 -7.55
N THR A 30 -5.55 9.37 -7.33
CA THR A 30 -6.29 10.62 -7.56
C THR A 30 -5.83 11.72 -6.60
N ASP A 31 -5.72 11.40 -5.31
CA ASP A 31 -5.29 12.33 -4.27
C ASP A 31 -3.82 12.75 -4.40
N TRP A 32 -2.95 11.88 -4.94
CA TRP A 32 -1.56 12.21 -5.21
C TRP A 32 -1.46 13.35 -6.21
N ALA A 33 -2.21 13.27 -7.32
CA ALA A 33 -2.18 14.28 -8.37
C ALA A 33 -2.54 15.66 -7.81
N SER A 34 -3.60 15.75 -7.02
CA SER A 34 -4.01 17.01 -6.37
C SER A 34 -3.03 17.48 -5.29
N SER A 35 -2.44 16.56 -4.52
CA SER A 35 -1.47 16.90 -3.46
C SER A 35 -0.15 17.40 -4.05
N ALA A 36 0.31 16.81 -5.16
CA ALA A 36 1.51 17.24 -5.87
C ALA A 36 1.32 18.63 -6.50
N GLU A 37 0.15 18.90 -7.10
CA GLU A 37 -0.21 20.23 -7.60
C GLU A 37 -0.22 21.30 -6.50
N SER A 38 -0.57 20.90 -5.27
CA SER A 38 -0.58 21.77 -4.10
C SER A 38 0.80 21.98 -3.45
N GLY A 39 1.87 21.40 -4.02
CA GLY A 39 3.24 21.52 -3.50
C GLY A 39 3.53 20.67 -2.26
N ALA A 40 2.72 19.63 -1.98
CA ALA A 40 2.99 18.75 -0.85
C ALA A 40 4.32 17.99 -1.04
N GLY A 41 5.18 18.01 -0.02
CA GLY A 41 6.46 17.30 -0.05
C GLY A 41 6.32 15.77 -0.05
N PRO A 42 7.38 15.03 -0.46
CA PRO A 42 7.33 13.57 -0.58
C PRO A 42 6.97 12.88 0.75
N GLN A 43 7.42 13.44 1.87
CA GLN A 43 7.13 12.96 3.22
C GLN A 43 5.63 13.00 3.54
N HIS A 44 4.93 14.06 3.15
CA HIS A 44 3.50 14.21 3.40
C HIS A 44 2.70 13.18 2.58
N ILE A 45 3.07 13.02 1.31
CA ILE A 45 2.42 12.08 0.40
C ILE A 45 2.64 10.64 0.88
N ALA A 46 3.89 10.27 1.23
CA ALA A 46 4.20 8.96 1.78
C ALA A 46 3.48 8.70 3.10
N HIS A 47 3.38 9.71 3.98
CA HIS A 47 2.64 9.59 5.23
C HIS A 47 1.16 9.29 5.00
N ARG A 48 0.50 10.03 4.09
CA ARG A 48 -0.90 9.81 3.74
C ARG A 48 -1.12 8.41 3.18
N TYR A 49 -0.20 7.96 2.30
CA TYR A 49 -0.24 6.61 1.74
C TYR A 49 -0.16 5.53 2.81
N VAL A 50 0.90 5.58 3.62
CA VAL A 50 1.18 4.56 4.63
C VAL A 50 0.08 4.54 5.68
N SER A 51 -0.39 5.71 6.12
CA SER A 51 -1.48 5.80 7.11
C SER A 51 -2.78 5.22 6.57
N GLY A 52 -3.15 5.54 5.33
CA GLY A 52 -4.35 5.00 4.71
C GLY A 52 -4.26 3.49 4.47
N LEU A 53 -3.10 2.99 4.03
CA LEU A 53 -2.88 1.56 3.87
C LEU A 53 -2.87 0.84 5.23
N PHE A 54 -2.34 1.46 6.28
CA PHE A 54 -2.37 0.93 7.64
C PHE A 54 -3.82 0.82 8.15
N GLN A 55 -4.63 1.85 7.90
CA GLN A 55 -6.06 1.84 8.23
C GLN A 55 -6.81 0.73 7.48
N LEU A 56 -6.61 0.63 6.16
CA LEU A 56 -7.15 -0.47 5.35
C LEU A 56 -6.73 -1.84 5.92
N CYS A 57 -5.47 -1.97 6.32
CA CYS A 57 -4.99 -3.20 6.93
C CYS A 57 -5.67 -3.48 8.26
N ARG A 58 -5.92 -2.48 9.11
CA ARG A 58 -6.63 -2.67 10.37
C ARG A 58 -8.09 -3.08 10.16
N ASP A 59 -8.76 -2.45 9.20
CA ASP A 59 -10.17 -2.70 8.90
C ASP A 59 -10.39 -4.10 8.30
N HIS A 60 -9.36 -4.66 7.65
CA HIS A 60 -9.41 -5.95 6.97
C HIS A 60 -8.32 -6.95 7.44
N LEU A 61 -7.77 -6.78 8.65
CA LEU A 61 -6.51 -7.45 9.06
C LEU A 61 -6.63 -8.96 9.07
N GLU A 62 -7.73 -9.48 9.61
CA GLU A 62 -8.00 -10.92 9.69
C GLU A 62 -8.04 -11.55 8.29
N LEU A 63 -8.64 -10.85 7.32
CA LEU A 63 -8.74 -11.31 5.95
C LEU A 63 -7.38 -11.24 5.24
N ILE A 64 -6.64 -10.15 5.40
CA ILE A 64 -5.28 -10.00 4.83
C ILE A 64 -4.34 -11.07 5.40
N THR A 65 -4.43 -11.36 6.70
CA THR A 65 -3.64 -12.40 7.37
C THR A 65 -4.00 -13.79 6.83
N LEU A 66 -5.30 -14.09 6.65
CA LEU A 66 -5.77 -15.33 6.06
C LEU A 66 -5.27 -15.51 4.60
N ILE A 67 -5.09 -14.41 3.88
CA ILE A 67 -4.55 -14.40 2.51
C ILE A 67 -3.04 -14.62 2.51
N GLY A 68 -2.30 -13.92 3.39
CA GLY A 68 -0.84 -14.10 3.53
C GLY A 68 -0.46 -15.51 3.98
N ALA A 69 -1.30 -16.16 4.78
CA ALA A 69 -1.15 -17.55 5.19
C ALA A 69 -1.45 -18.58 4.08
N ARG A 70 -2.10 -18.18 2.98
CA ARG A 70 -2.38 -19.07 1.85
C ARG A 70 -1.15 -19.22 0.96
N ARG A 71 -0.55 -20.41 1.00
CA ARG A 71 0.51 -20.85 0.07
C ARG A 71 0.02 -20.88 -1.39
N GLU A 72 0.98 -20.96 -2.32
CA GLU A 72 0.76 -21.17 -3.76
C GLU A 72 -0.30 -22.25 -4.02
N GLY A 73 -1.28 -21.94 -4.88
CA GLY A 73 -2.39 -22.85 -5.23
C GLY A 73 -3.75 -22.46 -4.66
N SER A 74 -3.87 -21.34 -3.94
CA SER A 74 -5.18 -20.82 -3.57
C SER A 74 -5.97 -20.32 -4.79
N PRO A 75 -7.32 -20.43 -4.80
CA PRO A 75 -8.18 -20.01 -5.91
C PRO A 75 -8.34 -18.48 -5.95
N GLN A 76 -7.23 -17.76 -6.00
CA GLN A 76 -7.23 -16.43 -6.60
C GLN A 76 -7.29 -16.68 -8.10
N GLY A 77 -8.42 -16.35 -8.71
CA GLY A 77 -8.52 -16.42 -10.17
C GLY A 77 -7.43 -15.54 -10.81
N PRO A 78 -6.91 -15.90 -12.00
CA PRO A 78 -5.94 -15.09 -12.74
C PRO A 78 -6.28 -13.58 -12.77
N ASN A 79 -7.57 -13.25 -12.83
CA ASN A 79 -8.08 -11.88 -12.83
C ASN A 79 -7.72 -11.08 -11.58
N ALA A 80 -7.75 -11.66 -10.37
CA ALA A 80 -7.43 -10.91 -9.14
C ALA A 80 -5.96 -10.49 -9.09
N ARG A 81 -5.06 -11.37 -9.57
CA ARG A 81 -3.63 -11.07 -9.65
C ARG A 81 -3.35 -9.97 -10.67
N LEU A 82 -4.01 -10.02 -11.83
CA LEU A 82 -3.92 -8.98 -12.85
C LEU A 82 -4.41 -7.63 -12.32
N LEU A 83 -5.57 -7.59 -11.66
CA LEU A 83 -6.10 -6.36 -11.08
C LEU A 83 -5.16 -5.75 -10.04
N ILE A 84 -4.58 -6.55 -9.15
CA ILE A 84 -3.57 -6.08 -8.19
C ILE A 84 -2.33 -5.57 -8.92
N ALA A 85 -1.86 -6.29 -9.94
CA ALA A 85 -0.69 -5.87 -10.73
C ALA A 85 -0.94 -4.52 -11.41
N ASP A 86 -2.11 -4.31 -12.00
CA ASP A 86 -2.50 -3.05 -12.63
C ASP A 86 -2.51 -1.89 -11.63
N GLN A 87 -3.04 -2.12 -10.41
CA GLN A 87 -3.02 -1.11 -9.34
C GLN A 87 -1.59 -0.78 -8.88
N LEU A 88 -0.73 -1.80 -8.75
CA LEU A 88 0.67 -1.59 -8.39
C LEU A 88 1.42 -0.82 -9.49
N ASP A 89 1.18 -1.13 -10.76
CA ASP A 89 1.80 -0.42 -11.86
C ASP A 89 1.32 1.03 -11.95
N ALA A 90 0.05 1.32 -11.62
CA ALA A 90 -0.45 2.69 -11.51
C ALA A 90 0.30 3.50 -10.42
N LEU A 91 0.53 2.90 -9.24
CA LEU A 91 1.33 3.52 -8.18
C LEU A 91 2.77 3.78 -8.61
N VAL A 92 3.40 2.80 -9.25
CA VAL A 92 4.77 2.92 -9.78
C VAL A 92 4.85 4.05 -10.80
N GLY A 93 3.85 4.15 -11.68
CA GLY A 93 3.72 5.25 -12.64
C GLY A 93 3.62 6.62 -11.98
N GLN A 94 2.89 6.74 -10.86
CA GLN A 94 2.82 7.99 -10.10
C GLN A 94 4.15 8.36 -9.45
N VAL A 95 4.79 7.43 -8.74
CA VAL A 95 6.10 7.67 -8.10
C VAL A 95 7.16 8.05 -9.14
N SER A 96 7.14 7.39 -10.30
CA SER A 96 8.08 7.68 -11.39
C SER A 96 7.85 9.08 -11.98
N ARG A 97 6.59 9.47 -12.22
CA ARG A 97 6.24 10.82 -12.69
C ARG A 97 6.63 11.90 -11.69
N TYR A 98 6.36 11.68 -10.41
CA TYR A 98 6.73 12.61 -9.34
C TYR A 98 8.25 12.85 -9.32
N ASN A 99 9.04 11.78 -9.34
CA ASN A 99 10.51 11.90 -9.38
C ASN A 99 10.99 12.63 -10.65
N ALA A 100 10.43 12.31 -11.82
CA ALA A 100 10.79 12.97 -13.07
C ALA A 100 10.46 14.48 -13.05
N GLN A 101 9.28 14.86 -12.56
CA GLN A 101 8.86 16.27 -12.46
C GLN A 101 9.71 17.05 -11.45
N ALA A 102 10.12 16.41 -10.36
CA ALA A 102 11.00 17.01 -9.37
C ALA A 102 12.48 17.04 -9.79
N GLY A 103 12.85 16.43 -10.93
CA GLY A 103 14.25 16.27 -11.33
C GLY A 103 15.04 15.31 -10.43
N ASN A 104 14.34 14.49 -9.64
CA ASN A 104 14.95 13.56 -8.70
C ASN A 104 15.39 12.28 -9.41
N GLN A 105 16.61 11.84 -9.13
CA GLN A 105 17.07 10.52 -9.52
C GLN A 105 16.84 9.55 -8.35
N PRO A 106 15.91 8.58 -8.48
CA PRO A 106 15.60 7.70 -7.37
C PRO A 106 16.79 6.77 -7.08
N ALA A 107 17.11 6.59 -5.79
CA ALA A 107 18.18 5.67 -5.37
C ALA A 107 17.77 4.19 -5.46
N MET A 108 16.46 3.94 -5.60
CA MET A 108 15.87 2.61 -5.70
C MET A 108 14.89 2.58 -6.87
N ASP A 109 14.81 1.44 -7.56
CA ASP A 109 13.75 1.19 -8.55
C ASP A 109 12.37 1.53 -7.95
N PRO A 110 11.60 2.47 -8.52
CA PRO A 110 10.26 2.81 -8.07
C PRO A 110 9.35 1.58 -7.90
N ARG A 111 9.53 0.55 -8.74
CA ARG A 111 8.81 -0.73 -8.66
C ARG A 111 9.04 -1.45 -7.34
N LEU A 112 10.29 -1.47 -6.86
CA LEU A 112 10.69 -2.08 -5.60
C LEU A 112 10.32 -1.19 -4.42
N SER A 113 10.52 0.13 -4.54
CA SER A 113 10.16 1.09 -3.48
C SER A 113 8.68 1.00 -3.10
N VAL A 114 7.77 0.98 -4.09
CA VAL A 114 6.34 0.80 -3.86
C VAL A 114 6.03 -0.54 -3.19
N ARG A 115 6.64 -1.64 -3.65
CA ARG A 115 6.42 -2.98 -3.09
C ARG A 115 6.92 -3.09 -1.65
N PHE A 116 8.07 -2.49 -1.34
CA PHE A 116 8.58 -2.45 0.02
C PHE A 116 7.71 -1.60 0.92
N ALA A 117 7.23 -0.44 0.48
CA ALA A 117 6.30 0.38 1.25
C ALA A 117 5.04 -0.41 1.65
N ILE A 118 4.45 -1.14 0.69
CA ILE A 118 3.29 -2.00 0.96
C ILE A 118 3.65 -3.13 1.92
N ALA A 119 4.72 -3.88 1.64
CA ALA A 119 5.12 -5.01 2.47
C ALA A 119 5.44 -4.61 3.91
N MET A 120 6.16 -3.49 4.11
CA MET A 120 6.44 -2.94 5.43
C MET A 120 5.17 -2.52 6.15
N THR A 121 4.24 -1.85 5.47
CA THR A 121 2.98 -1.39 6.07
C THR A 121 2.10 -2.57 6.47
N VAL A 122 1.93 -3.55 5.58
CA VAL A 122 1.15 -4.77 5.85
C VAL A 122 1.78 -5.58 6.98
N GLY A 123 3.09 -5.80 6.95
CA GLY A 123 3.80 -6.52 8.00
C GLY A 123 3.72 -5.79 9.34
N ALA A 124 3.86 -4.46 9.33
CA ALA A 124 3.73 -3.64 10.52
C ALA A 124 2.31 -3.70 11.11
N ALA A 125 1.28 -3.65 10.28
CA ALA A 125 -0.11 -3.77 10.71
C ALA A 125 -0.41 -5.16 11.30
N GLN A 126 0.18 -6.24 10.77
CA GLN A 126 0.02 -7.60 11.29
C GLN A 126 0.71 -7.83 12.63
N LEU A 127 1.94 -7.31 12.78
CA LEU A 127 2.69 -7.42 14.03
C LEU A 127 2.13 -6.51 15.13
N GLY A 128 1.48 -5.41 14.74
CA GLY A 128 0.71 -4.55 15.62
C GLY A 128 1.56 -3.82 16.67
N GLU A 129 0.89 -3.25 17.65
CA GLU A 129 1.52 -2.47 18.71
C GLU A 129 2.40 -3.34 19.63
N GLU A 130 2.08 -4.61 19.82
CA GLU A 130 2.84 -5.49 20.73
C GLU A 130 4.30 -5.69 20.28
N PHE A 131 4.56 -5.67 18.96
CA PHE A 131 5.92 -5.78 18.45
C PHE A 131 6.65 -4.44 18.44
N PHE A 132 5.99 -3.37 18.00
CA PHE A 132 6.65 -2.09 17.74
C PHE A 132 6.64 -1.13 18.92
N GLY A 133 5.68 -1.24 19.84
CA GLY A 133 5.55 -0.38 21.02
C GLY A 133 5.34 1.11 20.72
N ILE A 134 4.99 1.49 19.47
CA ILE A 134 4.93 2.90 19.03
C ILE A 134 3.58 3.34 18.43
N GLY A 135 2.48 2.60 18.66
CA GLY A 135 1.10 3.00 18.36
C GLY A 135 0.93 3.79 17.05
N ASP A 136 0.27 4.94 17.13
CA ASP A 136 -0.07 5.80 15.98
C ASP A 136 1.14 6.40 15.25
N ARG A 137 2.33 6.40 15.86
CA ARG A 137 3.56 6.91 15.23
C ARG A 137 4.14 5.97 14.19
N LEU A 138 3.75 4.70 14.21
CA LEU A 138 4.33 3.67 13.34
C LEU A 138 4.18 4.03 11.85
N ALA A 139 3.04 4.57 11.45
CA ALA A 139 2.81 5.01 10.07
C ALA A 139 3.78 6.13 9.65
N SER A 140 4.04 7.09 10.54
CA SER A 140 4.98 8.18 10.28
C SER A 140 6.43 7.70 10.15
N GLU A 141 6.84 6.74 10.99
CA GLU A 141 8.18 6.15 10.94
C GLU A 141 8.39 5.33 9.66
N ILE A 142 7.40 4.53 9.25
CA ILE A 142 7.43 3.77 7.99
C ILE A 142 7.48 4.74 6.79
N ALA A 143 6.68 5.80 6.79
CA ALA A 143 6.72 6.80 5.73
C ALA A 143 8.09 7.47 5.61
N ALA A 144 8.68 7.88 6.74
CA ALA A 144 10.03 8.42 6.76
C ALA A 144 11.08 7.42 6.28
N PHE A 145 10.94 6.15 6.65
CA PHE A 145 11.80 5.08 6.16
C PHE A 145 11.71 4.90 4.63
N VAL A 146 10.49 4.87 4.08
CA VAL A 146 10.26 4.74 2.62
C VAL A 146 10.87 5.91 1.86
N VAL A 147 10.64 7.15 2.31
CA VAL A 147 11.15 8.36 1.63
C VAL A 147 12.68 8.41 1.67
N ARG A 148 13.28 8.13 2.83
CA ARG A 148 14.75 8.05 2.96
C ARG A 148 15.34 6.93 2.12
N GLY A 149 14.70 5.75 2.13
CA GLY A 149 15.13 4.58 1.36
C GLY A 149 14.99 4.75 -0.15
N ALA A 150 14.02 5.54 -0.62
CA ALA A 150 13.85 5.89 -2.02
C ALA A 150 14.91 6.88 -2.55
N GLY A 151 15.75 7.42 -1.67
CA GLY A 151 16.80 8.38 -2.02
C GLY A 151 16.32 9.82 -2.16
N SER A 152 15.11 10.13 -1.69
CA SER A 152 14.62 11.50 -1.61
C SER A 152 15.29 12.23 -0.43
N GLN A 153 16.59 12.52 -0.54
CA GLN A 153 17.20 13.48 0.37
C GLN A 153 16.68 14.88 0.02
N PRO A 154 16.38 15.74 1.01
CA PRO A 154 16.23 17.16 0.74
C PRO A 154 17.51 17.68 0.06
N PRO A 155 17.40 18.69 -0.82
CA PRO A 155 18.59 19.31 -1.40
C PRO A 155 19.52 19.73 -0.26
N LYS A 156 20.81 19.39 -0.38
CA LYS A 156 21.82 19.91 0.53
C LYS A 156 22.00 21.39 0.21
N ASP A 157 21.67 22.24 1.17
CA ASP A 157 22.03 23.65 1.19
C ASP A 157 23.57 23.84 1.09
#